data_AF-A0A376BLD4-F1
#
_entry.id   AF-A0A376BLD4-F1
#
_cell.length_a   1.000
_cell.length_b   1.000
_cell.length_c   1.000
_cell.angle_alpha   90.00
_cell.angle_beta   90.00
_cell.angle_gamma   90.00
#
_symmetry.space_group_name_H-M   'P 1'
#
loop_
_entity.id
_entity.type
_entity.pdbx_description
1 polymer ?
#
loop_
_entity_poly.entity_id
_entity_poly.type
_entity_poly.pdbx_seq_one_letter_code
_entity_poly.pdbx_strand_id
1 'polypeptide(L)'
;MIQILPIIAQTKKDFDVLYGGKGKDIIKGNTGKDIIIGGDDVDTLHGHAGDDILGGNQGDDHLYGGRGSDLLKGGVGNDTYHLIANDITNSNDTDTIHD
;
A
#
# COMPACT_ATOMS: atom_id res chain seq x y z
N MET A 1 -38.08 14.47 22.61
CA MET A 1 -36.62 14.71 22.53
C MET A 1 -36.05 13.65 21.61
N ILE A 2 -35.74 13.99 20.36
CA ILE A 2 -35.13 13.03 19.43
C ILE A 2 -33.62 13.21 19.55
N GLN A 3 -32.95 12.29 20.24
CA GLN A 3 -31.50 12.17 20.10
C GLN A 3 -31.22 11.38 18.83
N ILE A 4 -30.83 12.10 17.78
CA ILE A 4 -30.05 11.53 16.69
C ILE A 4 -28.62 11.46 17.19
N LEU A 5 -28.16 10.26 17.53
CA LEU A 5 -26.76 9.99 17.77
C LEU A 5 -25.99 10.30 16.48
N PRO A 6 -24.86 11.02 16.55
CA PRO A 6 -24.04 11.26 15.37
C PRO A 6 -23.51 9.90 14.88
N ILE A 7 -23.49 9.74 13.57
CA ILE A 7 -22.84 8.64 12.84
C ILE A 7 -21.32 8.78 13.08
N ILE A 8 -20.84 8.52 14.31
CA ILE A 8 -19.41 8.49 14.66
C ILE A 8 -19.03 7.03 14.82
N ALA A 9 -19.11 6.30 13.72
CA ALA A 9 -18.37 5.08 13.45
C ALA A 9 -18.82 4.54 12.09
N GLN A 10 -18.81 5.37 11.04
CA GLN A 10 -18.35 4.81 9.78
C GLN A 10 -16.84 4.63 9.95
N THR A 11 -16.43 3.63 10.74
CA THR A 11 -15.14 2.99 10.53
C THR A 11 -15.31 2.29 9.19
N LYS A 12 -15.26 3.05 8.09
CA LYS A 12 -14.96 2.50 6.78
C LYS A 12 -13.67 1.75 7.06
N LYS A 13 -13.79 0.42 7.05
CA LYS A 13 -12.63 -0.45 7.09
C LYS A 13 -11.93 -0.07 5.79
N ASP A 14 -10.98 0.88 5.85
CA ASP A 14 -10.36 1.42 4.65
C ASP A 14 -9.66 0.24 4.00
N PHE A 15 -10.25 -0.13 2.89
CA PHE A 15 -9.78 -1.12 1.98
C PHE A 15 -10.09 -0.51 0.63
N ASP A 16 -9.07 0.06 0.03
CA ASP A 16 -9.16 0.64 -1.28
C ASP A 16 -8.39 -0.25 -2.28
N VAL A 17 -8.87 -0.26 -3.52
CA VAL A 17 -8.19 -0.93 -4.63
C VAL A 17 -7.86 0.14 -5.66
N LEU A 18 -6.57 0.38 -5.85
CA LEU A 18 -6.04 1.48 -6.65
C LEU A 18 -5.25 0.93 -7.85
N TYR A 19 -5.41 1.56 -9.01
CA TYR A 19 -4.78 1.16 -10.27
C TYR A 19 -4.23 2.41 -11.00
N GLY A 20 -2.95 2.38 -11.39
CA GLY A 20 -2.32 3.44 -12.21
C GLY A 20 -2.59 3.25 -13.70
N GLY A 21 -2.31 2.05 -14.20
CA GLY A 21 -2.63 1.65 -15.57
C GLY A 21 -1.44 1.83 -16.50
N LYS A 22 -1.40 2.91 -17.27
CA LYS A 22 -0.29 3.18 -18.20
C LYS A 22 0.38 4.49 -17.86
N GLY A 23 1.70 4.51 -17.98
CA GLY A 23 2.50 5.70 -17.73
C GLY A 23 2.99 5.73 -16.29
N LYS A 24 3.75 6.76 -15.96
CA LYS A 24 4.38 6.87 -14.64
C LYS A 24 3.40 7.40 -13.60
N ASP A 25 3.02 6.57 -12.65
CA ASP A 25 2.01 6.89 -11.64
C ASP A 25 2.60 7.06 -10.24
N ILE A 26 1.89 7.84 -9.41
CA ILE A 26 2.15 7.98 -7.98
C ILE A 26 0.85 7.66 -7.25
N ILE A 27 0.83 6.53 -6.54
CA ILE A 27 -0.39 6.00 -5.90
C ILE A 27 -0.19 5.90 -4.39
N LYS A 28 -1.23 6.22 -3.61
CA LYS A 28 -1.22 6.25 -2.14
C LYS A 28 -2.46 5.58 -1.56
N GLY A 29 -2.28 4.50 -0.80
CA GLY A 29 -3.32 3.75 -0.09
C GLY A 29 -3.88 4.50 1.11
N ASN A 30 -3.00 5.11 1.91
CA ASN A 30 -3.28 5.81 3.17
C ASN A 30 -3.40 4.82 4.34
N THR A 31 -4.39 5.01 5.22
CA THR A 31 -4.59 4.07 6.33
C THR A 31 -5.53 2.99 5.88
N GLY A 32 -5.33 1.75 6.31
CA GLY A 32 -6.22 0.67 5.91
C GLY A 32 -5.42 -0.49 5.35
N LYS A 33 -6.13 -1.50 4.85
CA LYS A 33 -5.52 -2.58 4.09
C LYS A 33 -5.81 -2.31 2.64
N ASP A 34 -4.82 -1.94 1.86
CA ASP A 34 -5.01 -1.51 0.49
C ASP A 34 -4.44 -2.51 -0.53
N ILE A 35 -4.98 -2.48 -1.73
CA ILE A 35 -4.39 -3.14 -2.90
C ILE A 35 -4.02 -2.05 -3.90
N ILE A 36 -2.74 -1.95 -4.22
CA ILE A 36 -2.20 -0.92 -5.10
C ILE A 36 -1.49 -1.58 -6.26
N ILE A 37 -1.94 -1.31 -7.48
CA ILE A 37 -1.33 -1.80 -8.72
C ILE A 37 -0.82 -0.63 -9.55
N GLY A 38 0.48 -0.62 -9.84
CA GLY A 38 1.15 0.36 -10.71
C GLY A 38 0.68 0.23 -12.15
N GLY A 39 1.21 -0.75 -12.88
CA GLY A 39 0.80 -1.01 -14.26
C GLY A 39 1.97 -1.08 -15.22
N ASP A 40 1.88 -0.34 -16.32
CA ASP A 40 2.95 -0.20 -17.31
C ASP A 40 3.76 1.07 -17.02
N ASP A 41 5.09 0.98 -17.16
CA ASP A 41 6.09 2.05 -16.92
C ASP A 41 6.48 2.21 -15.44
N VAL A 42 7.38 3.15 -15.15
CA VAL A 42 7.98 3.34 -13.82
C VAL A 42 7.01 4.01 -12.86
N ASP A 43 6.63 3.29 -11.80
CA ASP A 43 5.65 3.72 -10.81
C ASP A 43 6.23 3.96 -9.42
N THR A 44 5.47 4.70 -8.60
CA THR A 44 5.76 4.93 -7.18
C THR A 44 4.52 4.62 -6.34
N LEU A 45 4.60 3.55 -5.54
CA LEU A 45 3.47 2.99 -4.81
C LEU A 45 3.69 3.15 -3.30
N HIS A 46 2.75 3.78 -2.59
CA HIS A 46 2.79 3.94 -1.13
C HIS A 46 1.57 3.28 -0.46
N GLY A 47 1.78 2.23 0.33
CA GLY A 47 0.74 1.62 1.16
C GLY A 47 0.34 2.53 2.31
N HIS A 48 1.36 2.97 3.07
CA HIS A 48 1.31 3.80 4.27
C HIS A 48 1.07 3.05 5.58
N ALA A 49 -0.17 2.80 6.02
CA ALA A 49 -0.39 2.18 7.33
C ALA A 49 -1.49 1.12 7.27
N GLY A 50 -1.11 -0.11 7.59
CA GLY A 50 -1.94 -1.31 7.58
C GLY A 50 -1.26 -2.40 6.76
N ASP A 51 -1.95 -3.52 6.54
CA ASP A 51 -1.33 -4.68 5.89
C ASP A 51 -1.65 -4.66 4.39
N ASP A 52 -0.79 -4.03 3.59
CA ASP A 52 -1.04 -3.67 2.20
C ASP A 52 -0.54 -4.71 1.18
N ILE A 53 -1.04 -4.64 -0.05
CA ILE A 53 -0.55 -5.40 -1.20
C ILE A 53 -0.18 -4.41 -2.30
N LEU A 54 1.11 -4.30 -2.63
CA LEU A 54 1.62 -3.44 -3.68
C LEU A 54 2.17 -4.28 -4.84
N GLY A 55 1.75 -3.97 -6.07
CA GLY A 55 2.19 -4.62 -7.30
C GLY A 55 2.66 -3.60 -8.34
N GLY A 56 3.96 -3.56 -8.68
CA GLY A 56 4.52 -2.68 -9.70
C GLY A 56 4.11 -3.07 -11.13
N ASN A 57 4.19 -4.36 -11.44
CA ASN A 57 3.95 -5.00 -12.74
C ASN A 57 5.08 -4.80 -13.76
N GLN A 58 5.04 -3.80 -14.64
CA GLN A 58 6.05 -3.60 -15.67
C GLN A 58 6.74 -2.26 -15.47
N GLY A 59 8.04 -2.25 -15.25
CA GLY A 59 8.76 -1.01 -14.99
C GLY A 59 9.87 -1.23 -13.97
N ASP A 60 10.73 -0.23 -13.80
CA ASP A 60 11.65 -0.18 -12.67
C ASP A 60 10.94 0.58 -11.55
N ASP A 61 10.21 -0.10 -10.66
CA ASP A 61 9.24 0.52 -9.76
C ASP A 61 9.80 0.84 -8.37
N HIS A 62 9.14 1.79 -7.68
CA HIS A 62 9.45 2.14 -6.29
C HIS A 62 8.29 1.78 -5.36
N LEU A 63 8.48 0.76 -4.53
CA LEU A 63 7.45 0.23 -3.62
C LEU A 63 7.76 0.60 -2.17
N TYR A 64 6.82 1.29 -1.52
CA TYR A 64 6.87 1.69 -0.12
C TYR A 64 5.67 1.05 0.59
N GLY A 65 5.89 -0.07 1.28
CA GLY A 65 4.84 -0.72 2.07
C GLY A 65 4.29 0.22 3.14
N GLY A 66 5.15 0.57 4.09
CA GLY A 66 4.79 1.47 5.18
C GLY A 66 4.81 0.70 6.49
N ARG A 67 3.89 1.01 7.40
CA ARG A 67 3.73 0.26 8.66
C ARG A 67 2.72 -0.85 8.46
N GLY A 68 2.98 -2.01 9.05
CA GLY A 68 2.08 -3.15 8.94
C GLY A 68 2.68 -4.21 8.02
N SER A 69 2.14 -5.41 8.06
CA SER A 69 2.73 -6.53 7.31
C SER A 69 2.35 -6.45 5.83
N ASP A 70 3.26 -5.94 5.01
CA ASP A 70 2.99 -5.70 3.61
C ASP A 70 3.44 -6.84 2.70
N LEU A 71 2.74 -7.00 1.57
CA LEU A 71 3.18 -7.83 0.45
C LEU A 71 3.57 -6.92 -0.71
N LEU A 72 4.87 -6.89 -1.02
CA LEU A 72 5.43 -6.06 -2.08
C LEU A 72 5.87 -6.94 -3.24
N LYS A 73 5.32 -6.68 -4.43
CA LYS A 73 5.70 -7.36 -5.66
C LYS A 73 6.11 -6.33 -6.72
N GLY A 74 7.38 -6.28 -7.07
CA GLY A 74 7.92 -5.38 -8.09
C GLY A 74 7.42 -5.80 -9.47
N GLY A 75 7.89 -6.94 -9.96
CA GLY A 75 7.41 -7.53 -11.21
C GLY A 75 8.52 -7.60 -12.24
N VAL A 76 8.28 -7.08 -13.44
CA VAL A 76 9.26 -7.08 -14.52
C VAL A 76 10.00 -5.75 -14.51
N GLY A 77 11.27 -5.79 -14.14
CA GLY A 77 12.18 -4.65 -14.19
C GLY A 77 13.18 -4.73 -13.05
N ASN A 78 13.81 -3.60 -12.73
CA ASN A 78 14.70 -3.45 -11.59
C ASN A 78 13.97 -2.64 -10.51
N ASP A 79 13.34 -3.35 -9.59
CA ASP A 79 12.47 -2.74 -8.60
C ASP A 79 13.22 -2.35 -7.32
N THR A 80 12.75 -1.28 -6.69
CA THR A 80 13.29 -0.75 -5.43
C THR A 80 12.24 -0.84 -4.34
N TYR A 81 12.56 -1.61 -3.31
CA TYR A 81 11.70 -1.81 -2.14
C TYR A 81 12.20 -0.97 -0.97
N HIS A 82 11.36 -0.07 -0.48
CA HIS A 82 11.64 0.79 0.65
C HIS A 82 10.94 0.24 1.90
N LEU A 83 11.68 -0.57 2.64
CA LEU A 83 11.23 -1.11 3.92
C LEU A 83 11.61 -0.17 5.06
N ILE A 84 10.70 0.04 6.01
CA ILE A 84 11.04 0.69 7.27
C ILE A 84 11.52 -0.38 8.26
N ALA A 85 12.85 -0.54 8.34
CA ALA A 85 13.46 -1.42 9.32
C ALA A 85 13.09 -0.97 10.75
N ASN A 86 12.31 -1.79 11.44
CA ASN A 86 11.84 -1.62 12.82
C ASN A 86 10.67 -0.64 12.98
N ASP A 87 9.45 -1.09 12.70
CA ASP A 87 8.27 -0.44 13.28
C ASP A 87 8.28 -0.70 14.80
N ILE A 88 8.65 0.32 15.57
CA ILE A 88 9.16 0.25 16.95
C ILE A 88 8.08 -0.16 17.97
N THR A 89 6.92 -0.67 17.56
CA THR A 89 5.82 -0.93 18.51
C THR A 89 5.27 -2.35 18.54
N ASN A 90 5.57 -3.23 17.60
CA ASN A 90 5.31 -4.68 17.74
C ASN A 90 6.18 -5.49 16.78
N SER A 91 6.78 -6.55 17.30
CA SER A 91 7.72 -7.47 16.62
C SER A 91 7.11 -8.34 15.50
N ASN A 92 6.00 -7.93 14.89
CA ASN A 92 5.27 -8.71 13.88
C ASN A 92 5.14 -7.99 12.54
N ASP A 93 5.79 -6.84 12.39
CA ASP A 93 5.88 -6.18 11.10
C ASP A 93 6.87 -6.96 10.21
N THR A 94 6.31 -7.86 9.39
CA THR A 94 7.08 -8.71 8.48
C THR A 94 6.64 -8.45 7.05
N ASP A 95 7.30 -7.48 6.42
CA ASP A 95 7.21 -7.27 4.98
C ASP A 95 7.66 -8.52 4.22
N THR A 96 6.87 -8.89 3.22
CA THR A 96 7.18 -9.99 2.30
C THR A 96 7.44 -9.40 0.92
N ILE A 97 8.68 -9.51 0.43
CA ILE A 97 9.07 -9.08 -0.93
C ILE A 97 9.05 -10.28 -1.88
N HIS A 98 8.38 -10.12 -3.02
CA HIS A 98 8.37 -11.06 -4.13
C HIS A 98 8.89 -10.38 -5.41
N ASP A 99 10.00 -10.89 -5.94
CA ASP A 99 10.63 -10.46 -7.19
C ASP A 99 10.95 -11.68 -8.06
#